data_AF-A0A3E0PIZ3-F1
#
_entry.id   AF-A0A3E0PIZ3-F1
#
_cell.length_a   1.000
_cell.length_b   1.000
_cell.length_c   1.000
_cell.angle_alpha   90.00
_cell.angle_beta   90.00
_cell.angle_gamma   90.00
#
_symmetry.space_group_name_H-M   'P 1'
#
loop_
_entity.id
_entity.type
_entity.pdbx_description
1 polymer ?
#
loop_
_entity_poly.entity_id
_entity_poly.type
_entity_poly.pdbx_seq_one_letter_code
_entity_poly.pdbx_strand_id
1 'polypeptide(L)'
;MWRYDCGFVPVVEDEMVAGVITDRDIAIAAGGRHLPASQIRVSEVSTREAVTCLASDEVEKALKKMKKHRIRRLAVVDRDGALEGVVSIADVLFASRNKKKLRKKVLSTLRAVSEPQPIVLSEVG
;
A
#
# COMPACT_ATOMS: atom_id res chain seq x y z
N MET A 1 3.04 -5.31 -13.44
CA MET A 1 3.00 -6.20 -12.27
C MET A 1 3.81 -7.46 -12.51
N TRP A 2 3.34 -8.44 -13.28
CA TRP A 2 4.11 -9.68 -13.58
C TRP A 2 5.57 -9.47 -14.03
N ARG A 3 5.80 -8.64 -15.07
CA ARG A 3 7.16 -8.42 -15.63
C ARG A 3 8.17 -7.82 -14.65
N TYR A 4 7.68 -7.09 -13.65
CA TYR A 4 8.53 -6.35 -12.70
C TYR A 4 8.45 -6.93 -11.29
N ASP A 5 7.86 -8.13 -11.14
CA ASP A 5 7.64 -8.80 -9.86
C ASP A 5 7.07 -7.87 -8.77
N CYS A 6 6.07 -7.07 -9.15
CA CYS A 6 5.47 -6.07 -8.29
C CYS A 6 3.95 -6.25 -8.19
N GLY A 7 3.42 -6.10 -6.97
CA GLY A 7 1.99 -6.24 -6.64
C GLY A 7 1.38 -5.02 -5.97
N PHE A 8 2.07 -3.87 -6.04
CA PHE A 8 1.62 -2.58 -5.53
C PHE A 8 2.16 -1.48 -6.44
N VAL A 9 1.25 -0.69 -7.01
CA VAL A 9 1.59 0.36 -7.98
C VAL A 9 0.84 1.64 -7.58
N PRO A 10 1.55 2.73 -7.25
CA PRO A 10 0.93 4.05 -7.13
C PRO A 10 0.31 4.47 -8.46
N VAL A 11 -0.85 5.11 -8.39
CA VAL A 11 -1.53 5.74 -9.52
C VAL A 11 -1.29 7.23 -9.42
N VAL A 12 -0.80 7.82 -10.51
CA VAL A 12 -0.39 9.23 -10.57
C VAL A 12 -1.26 9.97 -11.57
N GLU A 13 -1.72 11.15 -11.19
CA GLU A 13 -2.47 12.10 -12.02
C GLU A 13 -1.84 13.49 -11.82
N ASP A 14 -1.48 14.18 -12.91
CA ASP A 14 -0.79 15.47 -12.86
C ASP A 14 0.44 15.49 -11.91
N GLU A 15 1.30 14.46 -12.02
CA GLU A 15 2.48 14.20 -11.17
C GLU A 15 2.18 13.82 -9.71
N MET A 16 0.92 13.90 -9.29
CA MET A 16 0.46 13.70 -7.92
C MET A 16 -0.04 12.28 -7.67
N VAL A 17 0.24 11.70 -6.50
CA VAL A 17 -0.30 10.38 -6.15
C VAL A 17 -1.82 10.48 -5.90
N ALA A 18 -2.61 9.98 -6.85
CA ALA A 18 -4.07 9.94 -6.79
C ALA A 18 -4.60 8.69 -6.07
N GLY A 19 -3.82 7.60 -6.07
CA GLY A 19 -4.25 6.33 -5.49
C GLY A 19 -3.20 5.23 -5.55
N VAL A 20 -3.62 4.01 -5.22
CA VAL A 20 -2.80 2.80 -5.36
C VAL A 20 -3.64 1.66 -5.92
N ILE A 21 -2.99 0.76 -6.65
CA ILE A 21 -3.60 -0.47 -7.15
C ILE A 21 -2.70 -1.68 -6.82
N THR A 22 -3.33 -2.79 -6.42
CA THR A 22 -2.66 -4.04 -6.05
C THR A 22 -3.18 -5.22 -6.89
N ASP A 23 -2.45 -6.35 -6.88
CA ASP A 23 -2.90 -7.58 -7.55
C ASP A 23 -4.30 -8.01 -7.07
N ARG A 24 -4.60 -7.77 -5.79
CA ARG A 24 -5.92 -8.09 -5.20
C ARG A 24 -7.02 -7.24 -5.81
N ASP A 25 -6.77 -5.94 -5.99
CA ASP A 25 -7.76 -5.02 -6.57
C ASP A 25 -8.04 -5.42 -8.03
N ILE A 26 -6.99 -5.76 -8.78
CA ILE A 26 -7.10 -6.25 -10.17
C ILE A 26 -7.88 -7.58 -10.21
N ALA A 27 -7.55 -8.53 -9.34
CA ALA A 27 -8.23 -9.83 -9.29
C ALA A 27 -9.72 -9.69 -8.95
N ILE A 28 -10.06 -8.85 -7.96
CA ILE A 28 -11.45 -8.58 -7.58
C ILE A 28 -12.19 -7.88 -8.73
N ALA A 29 -11.58 -6.88 -9.36
CA ALA A 29 -12.24 -6.16 -10.44
C ALA A 29 -12.44 -7.02 -11.69
N ALA A 30 -11.43 -7.79 -12.11
CA ALA A 30 -11.52 -8.66 -13.27
C ALA A 30 -12.45 -9.87 -13.04
N GLY A 31 -12.51 -10.40 -11.81
CA GLY A 31 -13.38 -11.53 -11.47
C GLY A 31 -14.81 -11.13 -11.13
N GLY A 32 -15.02 -9.92 -10.59
CA GLY A 32 -16.33 -9.44 -10.14
C GLY A 32 -17.10 -8.64 -11.19
N ARG A 33 -16.45 -8.22 -12.29
CA ARG A 33 -17.10 -7.47 -13.37
C ARG A 33 -17.31 -8.36 -14.59
N HIS A 34 -18.46 -8.22 -15.25
CA HIS A 34 -18.75 -8.88 -16.52
C HIS A 34 -18.12 -8.13 -17.71
N LEU A 35 -16.89 -7.67 -17.54
CA LEU A 35 -16.14 -6.90 -18.53
C LEU A 35 -14.75 -7.54 -18.71
N PRO A 36 -14.20 -7.56 -19.93
CA PRO A 36 -12.81 -7.89 -20.13
C PRO A 36 -11.92 -6.96 -19.30
N ALA A 37 -10.85 -7.50 -18.70
CA ALA A 37 -9.92 -6.69 -17.88
C ALA A 37 -9.34 -5.49 -18.65
N SER A 38 -9.20 -5.59 -19.98
CA SER A 38 -8.75 -4.51 -20.86
C SER A 38 -9.72 -3.31 -20.94
N GLN A 39 -10.97 -3.47 -20.52
CA GLN A 39 -11.98 -2.41 -20.52
C GLN A 39 -12.19 -1.79 -19.14
N ILE A 40 -11.55 -2.32 -18.10
CA ILE A 40 -11.65 -1.80 -16.73
C ILE A 40 -10.60 -0.72 -16.55
N ARG A 41 -11.02 0.50 -16.21
CA ARG A 41 -10.09 1.61 -15.99
C ARG A 41 -9.47 1.51 -14.60
N VAL A 42 -8.18 1.83 -14.48
CA VAL A 42 -7.47 1.87 -13.20
C VAL A 42 -8.17 2.80 -12.21
N SER A 43 -8.65 3.96 -12.66
CA SER A 43 -9.35 4.95 -11.83
C SER A 43 -10.67 4.44 -11.22
N GLU A 44 -11.25 3.36 -11.74
CA GLU A 44 -12.48 2.75 -11.22
C GLU A 44 -12.22 1.71 -10.13
N VAL A 45 -10.96 1.31 -9.94
CA VAL A 45 -10.56 0.16 -9.10
C VAL A 45 -9.52 0.55 -8.06
N SER A 46 -8.66 1.51 -8.38
CA SER A 46 -7.65 2.01 -7.45
C SER A 46 -8.28 2.58 -6.19
N THR A 47 -7.64 2.37 -5.05
CA THR A 47 -8.04 3.01 -3.79
C THR A 47 -7.89 4.53 -3.94
N ARG A 48 -8.98 5.27 -3.71
CA ARG A 48 -8.94 6.74 -3.62
C ARG A 48 -8.28 7.13 -2.29
N GLU A 49 -7.39 8.12 -2.32
CA GLU A 49 -6.59 8.57 -1.17
C GLU A 49 -5.55 7.53 -0.70
N ALA A 50 -4.48 7.38 -1.46
CA ALA A 50 -3.35 6.57 -1.03
C ALA A 50 -2.77 7.09 0.29
N VAL A 51 -2.48 6.18 1.22
CA VAL A 51 -1.71 6.53 2.41
C VAL A 51 -0.24 6.70 1.99
N THR A 52 0.30 7.90 2.17
CA THR A 52 1.65 8.26 1.74
C THR A 52 2.57 8.60 2.93
N CYS A 53 3.88 8.65 2.69
CA CYS A 53 4.85 9.27 3.59
C CYS A 53 5.80 10.18 2.83
N LEU A 54 6.42 11.14 3.53
CA LEU A 54 7.45 11.97 2.93
C LEU A 54 8.78 11.22 2.86
N ALA A 55 9.63 11.49 1.87
CA ALA A 55 11.00 10.97 1.87
C ALA A 55 11.81 11.42 3.10
N SER A 56 11.46 12.58 3.67
CA SER A 56 12.06 13.09 4.91
C SER A 56 11.42 12.51 6.19
N ASP A 57 10.37 11.70 6.11
CA ASP A 57 9.76 11.10 7.30
C ASP A 57 10.72 10.10 7.96
N GLU A 58 10.79 10.11 9.29
CA GLU A 58 11.43 9.02 10.01
C GLU A 58 10.75 7.68 9.67
N VAL A 59 11.54 6.63 9.49
CA VAL A 59 11.05 5.28 9.17
C VAL A 59 10.00 4.79 10.18
N GLU A 60 10.10 5.21 11.44
CA GLU A 60 9.13 4.85 12.46
C GLU A 60 7.77 5.52 12.29
N LYS A 61 7.71 6.70 11.69
CA LYS A 61 6.47 7.35 11.29
C LYS A 61 5.82 6.59 10.14
N ALA A 62 6.60 6.13 9.15
CA ALA A 62 6.13 5.25 8.08
C ALA A 62 5.56 3.94 8.63
N LEU A 63 6.29 3.25 9.54
CA LEU A 63 5.80 2.03 10.19
C LEU A 63 4.50 2.25 11.00
N LYS A 64 4.37 3.39 11.69
CA LYS A 64 3.13 3.76 12.39
C LYS A 64 1.96 3.94 11.42
N LYS A 65 2.17 4.61 10.27
CA LYS A 65 1.15 4.75 9.21
C LYS A 65 0.75 3.37 8.67
N MET A 66 1.72 2.54 8.31
CA MET A 66 1.48 1.15 7.87
C MET A 66 0.65 0.36 8.88
N LYS A 67 1.01 0.44 10.17
CA LYS A 67 0.27 -0.22 11.26
C LYS A 67 -1.17 0.29 11.38
N LYS A 68 -1.35 1.62 11.41
CA LYS A 68 -2.65 2.28 11.59
C LYS A 68 -3.61 1.91 10.47
N HIS A 69 -3.15 1.99 9.23
CA HIS A 69 -3.96 1.74 8.04
C HIS A 69 -3.99 0.25 7.63
N ARG A 70 -3.29 -0.62 8.37
CA ARG A 70 -3.15 -2.05 8.10
C ARG A 70 -2.67 -2.36 6.67
N ILE A 71 -1.71 -1.57 6.20
CA ILE A 71 -1.09 -1.70 4.88
C ILE A 71 0.39 -2.04 5.00
N ARG A 72 0.93 -2.70 3.97
CA ARG A 72 2.31 -3.20 3.96
C ARG A 72 3.29 -2.29 3.23
N ARG A 73 2.78 -1.33 2.46
CA ARG A 73 3.54 -0.44 1.59
C ARG A 73 2.95 0.96 1.65
N LEU A 74 3.79 1.96 1.44
CA LEU A 74 3.42 3.36 1.30
C LEU A 74 4.04 3.89 0.00
N ALA A 75 3.29 4.73 -0.71
CA ALA A 75 3.91 5.63 -1.68
C ALA A 75 4.71 6.70 -0.91
N VAL A 76 5.94 6.92 -1.36
CA VAL A 76 6.81 7.98 -0.87
C VAL A 76 6.62 9.18 -1.78
N VAL A 77 6.32 10.33 -1.19
CA VAL A 77 6.05 11.57 -1.92
C VAL A 77 6.93 12.70 -1.42
N ASP A 78 7.12 13.72 -2.24
CA ASP A 78 7.70 14.99 -1.81
C ASP A 78 6.68 15.86 -1.05
N ARG A 79 7.01 17.12 -0.79
CA ARG A 79 6.14 18.05 -0.08
C ARG A 79 4.95 18.54 -0.92
N ASP A 80 5.13 18.55 -2.22
CA ASP A 80 4.10 18.97 -3.17
C ASP A 80 3.14 17.81 -3.48
N GLY A 81 3.51 16.58 -3.13
CA GLY A 81 2.74 15.35 -3.25
C GLY A 81 3.11 14.50 -4.47
N ALA A 82 4.20 14.86 -5.15
CA ALA A 82 4.71 14.13 -6.30
C ALA A 82 5.36 12.81 -5.86
N LEU A 83 5.22 11.77 -6.69
CA LEU A 83 5.73 10.44 -6.37
C LEU A 83 7.26 10.37 -6.45
N GLU A 84 7.93 10.05 -5.35
CA GLU A 84 9.38 9.80 -5.32
C GLU A 84 9.73 8.31 -5.23
N GLY A 85 8.78 7.45 -4.83
CA GLY A 85 9.01 6.01 -4.80
C GLY A 85 8.02 5.22 -3.93
N VAL A 86 8.44 4.04 -3.50
CA VAL A 86 7.64 3.15 -2.65
C VAL A 86 8.53 2.56 -1.55
N VAL A 87 7.99 2.45 -0.34
CA VAL A 87 8.65 1.75 0.77
C VAL A 87 7.72 0.68 1.35
N SER A 88 8.28 -0.50 1.62
CA SER A 88 7.56 -1.63 2.21
C SER A 88 8.08 -2.00 3.60
N ILE A 89 7.27 -2.73 4.37
CA ILE A 89 7.71 -3.35 5.63
C ILE A 89 8.93 -4.26 5.40
N ALA A 90 9.00 -4.94 4.25
CA ALA A 90 10.11 -5.83 3.91
C ALA A 90 11.42 -5.04 3.71
N ASP A 91 11.37 -3.89 3.03
CA ASP A 91 12.54 -3.01 2.86
C ASP A 91 13.06 -2.53 4.21
N VAL A 92 12.15 -2.10 5.09
CA VAL A 92 12.51 -1.67 6.44
C VAL A 92 13.07 -2.84 7.27
N LEU A 93 12.50 -4.04 7.14
CA LEU A 93 13.01 -5.23 7.81
C LEU A 93 14.45 -5.52 7.37
N PHE A 94 14.70 -5.52 6.07
CA PHE A 94 16.01 -5.74 5.47
C PHE A 94 17.03 -4.70 5.94
N ALA A 95 16.66 -3.41 5.95
CA ALA A 95 17.51 -2.33 6.45
C ALA A 95 17.73 -2.37 7.99
N SER A 96 16.86 -3.05 8.74
CA SER A 96 16.92 -3.11 10.22
C SER A 96 17.85 -4.18 10.80
N ARG A 97 18.61 -4.93 9.98
CA ARG A 97 19.42 -6.10 10.39
C ARG A 97 20.24 -5.87 11.66
N ASN A 98 20.89 -4.71 11.79
CA ASN A 98 21.74 -4.36 12.93
C ASN A 98 21.08 -3.39 13.93
N LYS A 99 19.79 -3.08 13.77
CA LYS A 99 19.04 -2.12 14.59
C LYS A 99 17.98 -2.83 15.43
N LYS A 100 18.38 -3.44 16.56
CA LYS A 100 17.50 -4.26 17.43
C LYS A 100 16.17 -3.57 17.80
N LYS A 101 16.21 -2.27 18.14
CA LYS A 101 15.01 -1.48 18.46
C LYS A 101 14.06 -1.34 17.27
N LEU A 102 14.61 -1.04 16.08
CA LEU A 102 13.83 -0.92 14.84
C LEU A 102 13.22 -2.27 14.43
N ARG A 103 14.00 -3.35 14.48
CA ARG A 103 13.51 -4.71 14.16
C ARG A 103 12.31 -5.12 15.01
N LYS A 104 12.30 -4.77 16.32
CA LYS A 104 11.13 -4.98 17.19
C LYS A 104 9.89 -4.23 16.70
N LYS A 105 10.04 -2.96 16.29
CA LYS A 105 8.94 -2.15 15.74
C LYS A 105 8.41 -2.73 14.43
N VAL A 106 9.31 -3.17 13.53
CA VAL A 106 8.94 -3.84 12.28
C VAL A 106 8.12 -5.09 12.55
N LEU A 107 8.58 -5.99 13.45
CA LEU A 107 7.85 -7.21 13.82
C LEU A 107 6.45 -6.90 14.38
N SER A 108 6.34 -5.88 15.25
CA SER A 108 5.04 -5.47 15.79
C SER A 108 4.09 -4.90 14.71
N THR A 109 4.65 -4.28 13.68
CA THR A 109 3.90 -3.74 12.55
C THR A 109 3.42 -4.89 11.67
N LEU A 110 4.34 -5.81 11.33
CA LEU A 110 4.04 -7.00 10.54
C LEU A 110 2.91 -7.84 11.15
N ARG A 111 2.93 -8.04 12.49
CA ARG A 111 1.84 -8.72 13.19
C ARG A 111 0.50 -8.02 12.97
N ALA A 112 0.44 -6.71 13.24
CA ALA A 112 -0.80 -5.95 13.15
C ALA A 112 -1.42 -5.89 11.73
N VAL A 113 -0.59 -5.96 10.68
CA VAL A 113 -1.04 -5.99 9.27
C VAL A 113 -1.25 -7.40 8.72
N SER A 114 -0.94 -8.44 9.50
CA SER A 114 -1.15 -9.84 9.14
C SER A 114 -2.33 -10.47 9.86
N GLU A 115 -2.81 -9.84 10.94
CA GLU A 115 -4.03 -10.27 11.64
C GLU A 115 -5.25 -10.13 10.72
N PRO A 116 -6.04 -11.21 10.53
CA PRO A 116 -7.28 -11.15 9.76
C PRO A 116 -8.22 -10.10 10.32
N GLN A 117 -8.89 -9.36 9.44
CA GLN A 117 -10.00 -8.51 9.84
C GLN A 117 -11.23 -9.39 10.06
N PRO A 118 -11.98 -9.22 11.17
CA PRO A 118 -13.30 -9.80 11.30
C PRO A 118 -14.13 -9.40 10.08
N ILE A 119 -14.78 -10.36 9.43
CA ILE A 119 -15.77 -10.06 8.40
C ILE A 119 -16.96 -9.46 9.14
N VAL A 120 -17.09 -8.14 9.09
CA VAL A 120 -18.31 -7.46 9.53
C VAL A 120 -19.31 -7.66 8.41
N LEU A 121 -20.23 -8.61 8.58
CA LEU A 121 -21.42 -8.68 7.75
C LEU A 121 -22.25 -7.45 8.08
N SER A 122 -22.10 -6.38 7.31
CA SER A 122 -23.13 -5.34 7.28
C SER A 122 -24.39 -6.01 6.77
N GLU A 123 -25.44 -6.03 7.59
CA GLU A 123 -26.77 -6.46 7.17
C GLU A 123 -27.09 -5.74 5.86
N VAL A 124 -27.30 -6.54 4.82
CA VAL A 124 -27.73 -6.06 3.51
C VAL A 124 -29.17 -5.60 3.71
N GLY A 125 -29.35 -4.31 3.94
CA GLY A 125 -30.64 -3.62 3.91
C GLY A 125 -31.01 -3.24 2.49
#